data_AF-A0A6B2CZ66-F1
#
_entry.id   AF-A0A6B2CZ66-F1
#
_cell.length_a   1.000
_cell.length_b   1.000
_cell.length_c   1.000
_cell.angle_alpha   90.00
_cell.angle_beta   90.00
_cell.angle_gamma   90.00
#
_symmetry.space_group_name_H-M   'P 1'
#
loop_
_entity.id
_entity.type
_entity.pdbx_description
1 polymer ?
#
loop_
_entity_poly.entity_id
_entity_poly.type
_entity_poly.pdbx_seq_one_letter_code
_entity_poly.pdbx_strand_id
1 'polypeptide(L)'
;APTVPKILEEAGMKGVKAAIIISSGFAEAGNAELENWVKAVARQYGVRVLGPNCIGIYNAYTNFDTVFLPADRAGRPPPGPLALISQSGAVAAAIMDWAARRRLGLGFLANYGNKADVTEVELLEAFAADHRVKVITVYVEGFKYPGEARRFLETARKIVPKKPIVAYKAGRGGAAQRAVKSHTAAMAGAYEMYRGLFQQAGVVEASSVREMFDMAKALATQPTPRGRRVLVVSDSGGMGIQAVDALEALGLEVPEVPESIARELKRELLPFAAVSNPIDVTGSATDEHYKIVLDALLPTAFFDMALIVTLMQVPGLTKNLAKYVIDSKRYGKPIAVVNFGGSELVQRFEEELEDQGIPVYPTPDRAAKALWALYKYGEVKRRL
;
A
#
# COMPACT_ATOMS: atom_id res chain seq x y z
N ALA A 1 -2.32 -16.67 29.33
CA ALA A 1 -1.10 -16.01 29.82
C ALA A 1 -0.29 -16.85 30.84
N PRO A 2 -0.82 -17.23 32.02
CA PRO A 2 0.03 -17.65 33.16
C PRO A 2 0.87 -18.91 32.93
N THR A 3 0.40 -19.83 32.09
CA THR A 3 1.09 -21.09 31.77
C THR A 3 2.20 -20.94 30.72
N VAL A 4 2.25 -19.81 30.02
CA VAL A 4 3.12 -19.61 28.85
C VAL A 4 4.62 -19.70 29.18
N PRO A 5 5.15 -19.10 30.26
CA PRO A 5 6.59 -19.21 30.56
C PRO A 5 7.05 -20.66 30.72
N LYS A 6 6.26 -21.50 31.42
CA LYS A 6 6.57 -22.92 31.60
C LYS A 6 6.55 -23.69 30.28
N ILE A 7 5.54 -23.46 29.44
CA ILE A 7 5.45 -24.08 28.11
C ILE A 7 6.64 -23.66 27.23
N LEU A 8 7.04 -22.38 27.30
CA LEU A 8 8.18 -21.86 26.56
C LEU A 8 9.51 -22.47 27.03
N GLU A 9 9.67 -22.68 28.33
CA GLU A 9 10.81 -23.40 28.91
C GLU A 9 10.88 -24.84 28.42
N GLU A 10 9.78 -25.59 28.50
CA GLU A 10 9.70 -26.96 27.99
C GLU A 10 10.01 -27.03 26.48
N ALA A 11 9.56 -26.05 25.70
CA ALA A 11 9.89 -25.92 24.28
C ALA A 11 11.39 -25.63 24.07
N GLY A 12 11.96 -24.73 24.87
CA GLY A 12 13.38 -24.40 24.87
C GLY A 12 14.28 -25.59 25.21
N MET A 13 13.93 -26.38 26.22
CA MET A 13 14.61 -27.63 26.58
C MET A 13 14.61 -28.66 25.43
N LYS A 14 13.56 -28.64 24.59
CA LYS A 14 13.45 -29.48 23.38
C LYS A 14 14.15 -28.89 22.15
N GLY A 15 14.81 -27.75 22.28
CA GLY A 15 15.59 -27.12 21.20
C GLY A 15 14.77 -26.30 20.20
N VAL A 16 13.52 -25.94 20.53
CA VAL A 16 12.69 -25.05 19.70
C VAL A 16 13.40 -23.71 19.51
N LYS A 17 13.45 -23.20 18.27
CA LYS A 17 14.17 -21.96 17.94
C LYS A 17 13.30 -20.72 17.93
N ALA A 18 12.01 -20.88 17.69
CA ALA A 18 11.06 -19.77 17.65
C ALA A 18 9.70 -20.20 18.21
N ALA A 19 9.02 -19.28 18.89
CA ALA A 19 7.68 -19.46 19.43
C ALA A 19 6.78 -18.29 19.02
N ILE A 20 5.58 -18.62 18.53
CA ILE A 20 4.50 -17.65 18.29
C ILE A 20 3.56 -17.72 19.48
N ILE A 21 3.51 -16.65 20.28
CA ILE A 21 2.67 -16.61 21.47
C ILE A 21 1.39 -15.84 21.15
N ILE A 22 0.34 -16.60 20.82
CA ILE A 22 -0.99 -16.05 20.52
C ILE A 22 -1.67 -15.48 21.77
N SER A 23 -1.45 -16.12 22.92
CA SER A 23 -2.12 -15.77 24.18
C SER A 23 -1.98 -14.28 24.54
N SER A 24 -3.08 -13.70 24.99
CA SER A 24 -3.14 -12.40 25.67
C SER A 24 -3.04 -12.56 27.20
N GLY A 25 -3.12 -11.44 27.92
CA GLY A 25 -3.04 -11.30 29.37
C GLY A 25 -1.66 -10.88 29.90
N PHE A 26 -0.87 -10.17 29.10
CA PHE A 26 0.50 -9.74 29.43
C PHE A 26 0.53 -8.22 29.71
N ALA A 27 1.53 -7.49 29.19
CA ALA A 27 1.71 -6.06 29.46
C ALA A 27 0.49 -5.21 29.02
N GLU A 28 -0.23 -5.61 27.98
CA GLU A 28 -1.47 -4.96 27.52
C GLU A 28 -2.60 -5.05 28.55
N ALA A 29 -2.56 -6.06 29.42
CA ALA A 29 -3.52 -6.27 30.51
C ALA A 29 -2.94 -5.82 31.87
N GLY A 30 -1.83 -5.07 31.88
CA GLY A 30 -1.16 -4.61 33.10
C GLY A 30 -0.21 -5.63 33.74
N ASN A 31 0.00 -6.80 33.13
CA ASN A 31 0.86 -7.86 33.67
C ASN A 31 2.26 -7.85 33.02
N ALA A 32 2.99 -6.75 33.23
CA ALA A 32 4.33 -6.55 32.66
C ALA A 32 5.36 -7.56 33.21
N GLU A 33 5.19 -8.01 34.46
CA GLU A 33 6.07 -9.00 35.09
C GLU A 33 6.01 -10.36 34.37
N LEU A 34 4.81 -10.81 34.01
CA LEU A 34 4.65 -12.05 33.25
C LEU A 34 5.28 -11.95 31.86
N GLU A 35 5.17 -10.80 31.18
CA GLU A 35 5.87 -10.57 29.91
C GLU A 35 7.39 -10.57 30.08
N ASN A 36 7.90 -10.00 31.17
CA ASN A 36 9.32 -10.04 31.53
C ASN A 36 9.81 -11.47 31.77
N TRP A 37 9.00 -12.32 32.41
CA TRP A 37 9.32 -13.73 32.60
C TRP A 37 9.42 -14.48 31.27
N VAL A 38 8.47 -14.25 30.35
CA VAL A 38 8.54 -14.79 28.97
C VAL A 38 9.85 -14.38 28.29
N LYS A 39 10.24 -13.09 28.36
CA LYS A 39 11.49 -12.60 27.79
C LYS A 39 12.73 -13.24 28.42
N ALA A 40 12.71 -13.50 29.73
CA ALA A 40 13.82 -14.14 30.44
C ALA A 40 13.98 -15.60 30.01
N VAL A 41 12.90 -16.37 29.98
CA VAL A 41 12.89 -17.77 29.52
C VAL A 41 13.34 -17.87 28.06
N ALA A 42 12.80 -17.01 27.19
CA ALA A 42 13.17 -16.95 25.79
C ALA A 42 14.69 -16.78 25.61
N ARG A 43 15.30 -15.85 26.35
CA ARG A 43 16.75 -15.62 26.32
C ARG A 43 17.55 -16.78 26.88
N GLN A 44 17.13 -17.35 28.02
CA GLN A 44 17.82 -18.45 28.68
C GLN A 44 17.97 -19.66 27.75
N TYR A 45 16.94 -19.98 26.98
CA TYR A 45 16.93 -21.14 26.09
C TYR A 45 17.20 -20.81 24.61
N GLY A 46 17.49 -19.54 24.28
CA GLY A 46 17.76 -19.11 22.91
C GLY A 46 16.57 -19.24 21.95
N VAL A 47 15.34 -19.07 22.46
CA VAL A 47 14.10 -19.11 21.68
C VAL A 47 13.72 -17.68 21.28
N ARG A 48 13.48 -17.43 19.99
CA ARG A 48 12.92 -16.15 19.53
C ARG A 48 11.40 -16.12 19.70
N VAL A 49 10.82 -14.99 20.09
CA VAL A 49 9.38 -14.85 20.36
C VAL A 49 8.72 -13.83 19.45
N LEU A 50 7.69 -14.26 18.72
CA LEU A 50 6.70 -13.36 18.09
C LEU A 50 5.52 -13.18 19.04
N GLY A 51 5.10 -11.92 19.26
CA GLY A 51 4.06 -11.57 20.23
C GLY A 51 4.66 -11.13 21.58
N PRO A 52 4.03 -11.46 22.73
CA PRO A 52 2.76 -12.19 22.86
C PRO A 52 1.58 -11.36 22.35
N ASN A 53 0.35 -11.85 22.56
CA ASN A 53 -0.88 -11.17 22.16
C ASN A 53 -0.87 -10.83 20.66
N CYS A 54 -0.71 -11.87 19.83
CA CYS A 54 -0.67 -11.73 18.38
C CYS A 54 -1.61 -12.72 17.71
N ILE A 55 -1.91 -12.50 16.43
CA ILE A 55 -2.71 -13.43 15.63
C ILE A 55 -1.85 -14.44 14.87
N GLY A 56 -0.54 -14.22 14.74
CA GLY A 56 0.37 -15.13 14.05
C GLY A 56 0.95 -14.59 12.72
N ILE A 57 1.34 -15.52 11.85
CA ILE A 57 1.98 -15.28 10.55
C ILE A 57 1.20 -16.02 9.47
N TYR A 58 1.09 -15.40 8.31
CA TYR A 58 0.58 -16.01 7.09
C TYR A 58 1.59 -15.82 5.95
N ASN A 59 1.91 -16.91 5.26
CA ASN A 59 2.75 -16.94 4.07
C ASN A 59 2.01 -17.68 2.95
N ALA A 60 1.41 -16.89 2.05
CA ALA A 60 0.59 -17.37 0.93
C ALA A 60 1.38 -18.21 -0.08
N TYR A 61 2.70 -18.09 -0.14
CA TYR A 61 3.52 -18.84 -1.09
C TYR A 61 3.79 -20.29 -0.67
N THR A 62 3.63 -20.59 0.61
CA THR A 62 3.92 -21.93 1.18
C THR A 62 2.73 -22.54 1.89
N ASN A 63 1.60 -21.82 1.95
CA ASN A 63 0.45 -22.15 2.78
C ASN A 63 0.80 -22.30 4.28
N PHE A 64 1.88 -21.66 4.73
CA PHE A 64 2.20 -21.59 6.15
C PHE A 64 1.29 -20.54 6.81
N ASP A 65 0.25 -21.03 7.49
CA ASP A 65 -0.77 -20.23 8.15
C ASP A 65 -0.83 -20.59 9.64
N THR A 66 -0.39 -19.67 10.50
CA THR A 66 -0.54 -19.78 11.96
C THR A 66 -1.62 -18.86 12.50
N VAL A 67 -2.41 -18.23 11.63
CA VAL A 67 -3.51 -17.36 12.03
C VAL A 67 -4.66 -18.18 12.58
N PHE A 68 -4.92 -18.02 13.87
CA PHE A 68 -5.91 -18.83 14.60
C PHE A 68 -7.37 -18.54 14.19
N LEU A 69 -7.63 -17.43 13.49
CA LEU A 69 -8.96 -17.07 13.01
C LEU A 69 -9.35 -17.97 11.83
N PRO A 70 -10.56 -18.57 11.82
CA PRO A 70 -10.95 -19.51 10.78
C PRO A 70 -11.19 -18.82 9.42
N ALA A 71 -11.00 -19.55 8.33
CA ALA A 71 -11.02 -19.03 6.95
C ALA A 71 -12.36 -18.47 6.49
N ASP A 72 -13.46 -18.91 7.08
CA ASP A 72 -14.81 -18.37 6.86
C ASP A 72 -15.05 -17.02 7.53
N ARG A 73 -14.18 -16.62 8.48
CA ARG A 73 -14.25 -15.34 9.22
C ARG A 73 -13.13 -14.36 8.87
N ALA A 74 -12.03 -14.87 8.34
CA ALA A 74 -10.93 -14.08 7.83
C ALA A 74 -10.40 -14.75 6.56
N GLY A 75 -10.84 -14.28 5.39
CA GLY A 75 -10.39 -14.83 4.11
C GLY A 75 -8.87 -14.77 3.97
N ARG A 76 -8.28 -15.74 3.26
CA ARG A 76 -6.83 -15.80 3.00
C ARG A 76 -6.52 -15.20 1.62
N PRO A 77 -5.77 -14.09 1.54
CA PRO A 77 -5.46 -13.47 0.25
C PRO A 77 -4.50 -14.34 -0.57
N PRO A 78 -4.58 -14.23 -1.91
CA PRO A 78 -3.66 -14.96 -2.79
C PRO A 78 -2.21 -14.48 -2.62
N PRO A 79 -1.23 -15.29 -3.04
CA PRO A 79 0.16 -14.85 -3.08
C PRO A 79 0.32 -13.61 -3.97
N GLY A 80 1.22 -12.71 -3.58
CA GLY A 80 1.55 -11.55 -4.39
C GLY A 80 2.49 -10.57 -3.70
N PRO A 81 2.75 -9.42 -4.34
CA PRO A 81 3.94 -8.62 -4.10
C PRO A 81 3.95 -7.86 -2.77
N LEU A 82 2.86 -7.89 -2.00
CA LEU A 82 2.73 -7.10 -0.78
C LEU A 82 3.09 -7.93 0.46
N ALA A 83 3.76 -7.31 1.41
CA ALA A 83 3.92 -7.82 2.76
C ALA A 83 3.28 -6.86 3.78
N LEU A 84 2.58 -7.40 4.78
CA LEU A 84 2.02 -6.63 5.89
C LEU A 84 2.74 -6.97 7.20
N ILE A 85 3.28 -5.94 7.84
CA ILE A 85 3.75 -5.96 9.21
C ILE A 85 2.73 -5.18 10.04
N SER A 86 2.09 -5.81 11.02
CA SER A 86 1.06 -5.14 11.82
C SER A 86 1.27 -5.31 13.30
N GLN A 87 1.22 -4.23 14.06
CA GLN A 87 1.17 -4.29 15.52
C GLN A 87 -0.22 -4.74 16.01
N SER A 88 -1.29 -4.26 15.37
CA SER A 88 -2.66 -4.56 15.76
C SER A 88 -3.16 -5.87 15.12
N GLY A 89 -3.57 -6.82 15.96
CA GLY A 89 -4.10 -8.12 15.52
C GLY A 89 -5.46 -8.02 14.84
N ALA A 90 -6.40 -7.28 15.43
CA ALA A 90 -7.74 -7.10 14.86
C ALA A 90 -7.70 -6.37 13.50
N VAL A 91 -6.84 -5.35 13.38
CA VAL A 91 -6.64 -4.65 12.10
C VAL A 91 -5.97 -5.57 11.08
N ALA A 92 -4.98 -6.37 11.48
CA ALA A 92 -4.33 -7.33 10.58
C ALA A 92 -5.33 -8.36 10.02
N ALA A 93 -6.20 -8.90 10.87
CA ALA A 93 -7.26 -9.83 10.46
C ALA A 93 -8.26 -9.18 9.50
N ALA A 94 -8.72 -7.96 9.80
CA ALA A 94 -9.64 -7.22 8.94
C ALA A 94 -9.01 -6.89 7.58
N ILE A 95 -7.72 -6.55 7.55
CA ILE A 95 -6.97 -6.34 6.30
C ILE A 95 -6.85 -7.64 5.52
N MET A 96 -6.50 -8.75 6.19
CA MET A 96 -6.35 -10.05 5.54
C MET A 96 -7.65 -10.46 4.83
N ASP A 97 -8.77 -10.36 5.52
CA ASP A 97 -10.10 -10.65 4.97
C ASP A 97 -10.46 -9.73 3.79
N TRP A 98 -10.26 -8.43 3.96
CA TRP A 98 -10.51 -7.44 2.92
C TRP A 98 -9.63 -7.68 1.68
N ALA A 99 -8.35 -8.00 1.88
CA ALA A 99 -7.40 -8.31 0.81
C ALA A 99 -7.82 -9.58 0.06
N ALA A 100 -8.30 -10.61 0.77
CA ALA A 100 -8.81 -11.83 0.15
C ALA A 100 -10.03 -11.54 -0.75
N ARG A 101 -11.00 -10.78 -0.23
CA ARG A 101 -12.19 -10.38 -1.01
C ARG A 101 -11.85 -9.55 -2.25
N ARG A 102 -10.80 -8.73 -2.17
CA ARG A 102 -10.30 -7.89 -3.28
C ARG A 102 -9.24 -8.58 -4.13
N ARG A 103 -8.92 -9.85 -3.85
CA ARG A 103 -7.83 -10.61 -4.48
C ARG A 103 -6.50 -9.86 -4.50
N LEU A 104 -6.26 -9.00 -3.52
CA LEU A 104 -5.00 -8.29 -3.38
C LEU A 104 -3.90 -9.28 -3.01
N GLY A 105 -2.84 -9.29 -3.79
CA GLY A 105 -1.70 -10.18 -3.62
C GLY A 105 -0.88 -9.86 -2.36
N LEU A 106 -1.37 -10.27 -1.20
CA LEU A 106 -0.69 -10.17 0.09
C LEU A 106 0.05 -11.48 0.37
N GLY A 107 1.30 -11.55 -0.10
CA GLY A 107 2.13 -12.74 0.02
C GLY A 107 2.56 -13.08 1.44
N PHE A 108 2.74 -12.05 2.29
CA PHE A 108 3.13 -12.23 3.68
C PHE A 108 2.32 -11.33 4.61
N LEU A 109 1.95 -11.87 5.77
CA LEU A 109 1.45 -11.11 6.91
C LEU A 109 2.16 -11.58 8.18
N ALA A 110 2.66 -10.64 8.97
CA ALA A 110 3.16 -10.90 10.31
C ALA A 110 2.51 -9.93 11.29
N ASN A 111 1.78 -10.47 12.27
CA ASN A 111 1.32 -9.70 13.41
C ASN A 111 2.23 -9.97 14.62
N TYR A 112 2.86 -8.93 15.14
CA TYR A 112 3.88 -9.04 16.17
C TYR A 112 3.42 -8.60 17.58
N GLY A 113 2.17 -8.16 17.72
CA GLY A 113 1.49 -7.95 19.00
C GLY A 113 2.26 -7.02 19.94
N ASN A 114 2.44 -7.48 21.19
CA ASN A 114 3.12 -6.75 22.26
C ASN A 114 4.63 -6.52 22.04
N LYS A 115 5.20 -7.07 20.96
CA LYS A 115 6.58 -6.90 20.55
C LYS A 115 7.60 -7.24 21.65
N ALA A 116 7.42 -8.34 22.40
CA ALA A 116 8.29 -8.66 23.52
C ALA A 116 9.73 -9.02 23.12
N ASP A 117 9.93 -9.54 21.90
CA ASP A 117 11.23 -9.90 21.34
C ASP A 117 11.33 -9.51 19.84
N VAL A 118 10.71 -10.26 18.93
CA VAL A 118 10.71 -9.92 17.50
C VAL A 118 9.93 -8.63 17.27
N THR A 119 10.55 -7.68 16.57
CA THR A 119 9.99 -6.35 16.27
C THR A 119 9.74 -6.15 14.78
N GLU A 120 9.06 -5.07 14.43
CA GLU A 120 8.88 -4.61 13.07
C GLU A 120 10.19 -4.40 12.30
N VAL A 121 11.30 -4.11 13.00
CA VAL A 121 12.62 -3.91 12.37
C VAL A 121 13.15 -5.22 11.78
N GLU A 122 13.08 -6.30 12.54
CA GLU A 122 13.53 -7.63 12.06
C GLU A 122 12.60 -8.15 10.96
N LEU A 123 11.30 -7.88 11.07
CA LEU A 123 10.32 -8.24 10.03
C LEU A 123 10.54 -7.44 8.74
N LEU A 124 10.93 -6.17 8.84
CA LEU A 124 11.33 -5.35 7.70
C LEU A 124 12.54 -5.97 6.98
N GLU A 125 13.58 -6.36 7.71
CA GLU A 125 14.76 -7.01 7.13
C GLU A 125 14.40 -8.35 6.45
N ALA A 126 13.59 -9.18 7.12
CA ALA A 126 13.15 -10.46 6.60
C ALA A 126 12.37 -10.32 5.28
N PHE A 127 11.37 -9.43 5.23
CA PHE A 127 10.57 -9.21 4.02
C PHE A 127 11.34 -8.43 2.94
N ALA A 128 12.29 -7.58 3.32
CA ALA A 128 13.15 -6.92 2.36
C ALA A 128 14.10 -7.90 1.65
N ALA A 129 14.50 -9.00 2.29
CA ALA A 129 15.33 -10.03 1.68
C ALA A 129 14.58 -10.88 0.63
N ASP A 130 13.25 -11.00 0.72
CA ASP A 130 12.47 -11.86 -0.17
C ASP A 130 12.17 -11.18 -1.52
N HIS A 131 12.71 -11.69 -2.63
CA HIS A 131 12.56 -11.09 -3.97
C HIS A 131 11.11 -11.02 -4.49
N ARG A 132 10.20 -11.82 -3.92
CA ARG A 132 8.77 -11.85 -4.27
C ARG A 132 8.03 -10.64 -3.69
N VAL A 133 8.50 -10.12 -2.55
CA VAL A 133 7.97 -8.88 -1.96
C VAL A 133 8.50 -7.68 -2.73
N LYS A 134 7.59 -6.88 -3.29
CA LYS A 134 7.89 -5.59 -3.94
C LYS A 134 7.62 -4.41 -3.04
N VAL A 135 6.61 -4.50 -2.16
CA VAL A 135 6.24 -3.39 -1.26
C VAL A 135 6.00 -3.94 0.15
N ILE A 136 6.55 -3.26 1.15
CA ILE A 136 6.29 -3.59 2.56
C ILE A 136 5.34 -2.55 3.15
N THR A 137 4.24 -3.02 3.72
CA THR A 137 3.25 -2.19 4.42
C THR A 137 3.39 -2.37 5.93
N VAL A 138 3.30 -1.28 6.68
CA VAL A 138 3.54 -1.28 8.13
C VAL A 138 2.41 -0.55 8.87
N TYR A 139 1.67 -1.27 9.70
CA TYR A 139 0.80 -0.67 10.71
C TYR A 139 1.55 -0.59 12.04
N VAL A 140 1.83 0.62 12.50
CA VAL A 140 2.61 0.87 13.73
C VAL A 140 1.82 1.74 14.71
N GLU A 141 1.80 1.33 15.97
CA GLU A 141 1.18 2.07 17.07
C GLU A 141 2.24 2.81 17.88
N GLY A 142 3.39 2.20 18.10
CA GLY A 142 4.55 2.91 18.63
C GLY A 142 5.81 2.06 18.87
N PHE A 143 6.90 2.78 19.12
CA PHE A 143 8.17 2.27 19.58
C PHE A 143 8.15 2.13 21.11
N LYS A 144 8.61 0.97 21.60
CA LYS A 144 8.57 0.60 23.02
C LYS A 144 9.97 0.61 23.64
N TYR A 145 11.00 0.27 22.88
CA TYR A 145 12.35 0.08 23.41
C TYR A 145 13.29 1.26 23.09
N PRO A 146 14.24 1.59 23.98
CA PRO A 146 15.30 2.56 23.69
C PRO A 146 16.04 2.21 22.40
N GLY A 147 16.31 3.23 21.57
CA GLY A 147 17.01 3.06 20.30
C GLY A 147 16.21 2.40 19.17
N GLU A 148 14.97 1.96 19.41
CA GLU A 148 14.16 1.29 18.39
C GLU A 148 13.82 2.19 17.21
N ALA A 149 13.43 3.45 17.47
CA ALA A 149 13.20 4.45 16.42
C ALA A 149 14.45 4.63 15.53
N ARG A 150 15.64 4.67 16.14
CA ARG A 150 16.91 4.78 15.41
C ARG A 150 17.16 3.54 14.55
N ARG A 151 16.98 2.34 15.09
CA ARG A 151 17.12 1.09 14.34
C ARG A 151 16.13 1.00 13.18
N PHE A 152 14.88 1.42 13.39
CA PHE A 152 13.89 1.50 12.32
C PHE A 152 14.36 2.44 11.21
N LEU A 153 14.79 3.65 11.55
CA LEU A 153 15.29 4.63 10.58
C LEU A 153 16.48 4.07 9.77
N GLU A 154 17.48 3.51 10.44
CA GLU A 154 18.68 2.94 9.81
C GLU A 154 18.33 1.75 8.89
N THR A 155 17.40 0.90 9.31
CA THR A 155 16.94 -0.27 8.56
C THR A 155 16.13 0.14 7.34
N ALA A 156 15.14 1.03 7.53
CA ALA A 156 14.32 1.54 6.45
C ALA A 156 15.15 2.25 5.38
N ARG A 157 16.17 3.06 5.77
CA ARG A 157 17.08 3.71 4.82
C ARG A 157 17.86 2.72 3.93
N LYS A 158 18.17 1.52 4.42
CA LYS A 158 18.83 0.48 3.63
C LYS A 158 17.88 -0.21 2.65
N ILE A 159 16.59 -0.32 3.02
CA ILE A 159 15.56 -1.04 2.27
C ILE A 159 14.95 -0.16 1.19
N VAL A 160 14.57 1.07 1.55
CA VAL A 160 13.79 2.00 0.73
C VAL A 160 14.36 2.24 -0.68
N PRO A 161 15.69 2.41 -0.90
CA PRO A 161 16.26 2.53 -2.25
C PRO A 161 15.89 1.39 -3.21
N LYS A 162 15.66 0.19 -2.66
CA LYS A 162 15.36 -1.04 -3.42
C LYS A 162 13.87 -1.38 -3.43
N LYS A 163 13.19 -1.18 -2.31
CA LYS A 163 11.78 -1.55 -2.12
C LYS A 163 11.05 -0.48 -1.32
N PRO A 164 9.92 0.05 -1.80
CA PRO A 164 9.13 1.01 -1.05
C PRO A 164 8.58 0.40 0.24
N ILE A 165 8.54 1.25 1.28
CA ILE A 165 7.83 0.99 2.53
C ILE A 165 6.69 2.00 2.64
N VAL A 166 5.48 1.51 2.87
CA VAL A 166 4.30 2.35 3.14
C VAL A 166 3.85 2.12 4.57
N ALA A 167 3.75 3.18 5.37
CA ALA A 167 3.41 3.07 6.78
C ALA A 167 2.11 3.81 7.12
N TYR A 168 1.29 3.19 7.97
CA TYR A 168 0.22 3.84 8.70
C TYR A 168 0.59 3.93 10.18
N LYS A 169 0.69 5.17 10.68
CA LYS A 169 0.89 5.44 12.11
C LYS A 169 -0.46 5.66 12.79
N ALA A 170 -0.84 4.73 13.67
CA ALA A 170 -1.98 4.89 14.55
C ALA A 170 -1.69 5.93 15.65
N GLY A 171 -2.71 6.52 16.28
CA GLY A 171 -2.49 7.44 17.40
C GLY A 171 -1.88 8.79 17.02
N ARG A 172 -2.41 9.47 15.99
CA ARG A 172 -1.86 10.74 15.49
C ARG A 172 -2.27 11.95 16.34
N GLY A 173 -3.56 12.08 16.63
CA GLY A 173 -4.11 13.15 17.46
C GLY A 173 -4.10 12.82 18.95
N GLY A 174 -4.24 13.85 19.80
CA GLY A 174 -4.13 13.69 21.27
C GLY A 174 -5.09 12.65 21.87
N ALA A 175 -6.34 12.57 21.40
CA ALA A 175 -7.29 11.55 21.85
C ALA A 175 -6.85 10.13 21.44
N ALA A 176 -6.37 9.97 20.21
CA ALA A 176 -5.90 8.70 19.69
C ALA A 176 -4.59 8.25 20.37
N GLN A 177 -3.69 9.17 20.69
CA GLN A 177 -2.47 8.88 21.47
C GLN A 177 -2.81 8.35 22.86
N ARG A 178 -3.81 8.92 23.55
CA ARG A 178 -4.27 8.40 24.85
C ARG A 178 -4.80 6.98 24.72
N ALA A 179 -5.62 6.70 23.71
CA ALA A 179 -6.17 5.36 23.45
C ALA A 179 -5.08 4.32 23.17
N VAL A 180 -4.07 4.67 22.36
CA VAL A 180 -2.92 3.78 22.08
C VAL A 180 -2.11 3.51 23.35
N LYS A 181 -1.88 4.53 24.18
CA LYS A 181 -1.15 4.39 25.44
C LYS A 181 -1.84 3.41 26.40
N SER A 182 -3.17 3.50 26.54
CA SER A 182 -3.94 2.54 27.35
C SER A 182 -3.98 1.14 26.76
N HIS A 183 -3.92 1.01 25.44
CA HIS A 183 -4.07 -0.27 24.74
C HIS A 183 -2.77 -1.10 24.69
N THR A 184 -1.59 -0.45 24.64
CA THR A 184 -0.32 -1.14 24.32
C THR A 184 0.72 -1.08 25.42
N ALA A 185 0.46 -0.33 26.50
CA ALA A 185 1.44 0.04 27.51
C ALA A 185 2.75 0.67 26.96
N ALA A 186 2.78 1.07 25.68
CA ALA A 186 3.90 1.75 25.07
C ALA A 186 3.78 3.27 25.27
N MET A 187 4.92 3.96 25.41
CA MET A 187 4.93 5.42 25.32
C MET A 187 4.51 5.81 23.90
N ALA A 188 3.32 6.41 23.76
CA ALA A 188 2.92 7.07 22.52
C ALA A 188 3.86 8.27 22.31
N GLY A 189 4.93 8.07 21.53
CA GLY A 189 5.78 9.17 21.07
C GLY A 189 4.96 10.17 20.26
N ALA A 190 5.32 11.45 20.34
CA ALA A 190 4.68 12.52 19.58
C ALA A 190 4.62 12.15 18.09
N TYR A 191 3.47 12.34 17.46
CA TYR A 191 3.25 11.96 16.06
C TYR A 191 4.26 12.62 15.12
N GLU A 192 4.65 13.86 15.44
CA GLU A 192 5.65 14.68 14.76
C GLU A 192 7.00 13.96 14.66
N MET A 193 7.38 13.19 15.68
CA MET A 193 8.60 12.39 15.66
C MET A 193 8.51 11.26 14.62
N TYR A 194 7.37 10.57 14.54
CA TYR A 194 7.16 9.52 13.52
C TYR A 194 7.14 10.10 12.12
N ARG A 195 6.46 11.24 11.94
CA ARG A 195 6.41 11.95 10.66
C ARG A 195 7.82 12.32 10.18
N GLY A 196 8.64 12.92 11.06
CA GLY A 196 10.02 13.26 10.76
C GLY A 196 10.87 12.02 10.45
N LEU A 197 10.69 10.95 11.23
CA LEU A 197 11.39 9.68 11.04
C LEU A 197 11.04 9.02 9.70
N PHE A 198 9.75 8.97 9.31
CA PHE A 198 9.34 8.45 8.02
C PHE A 198 9.90 9.27 6.86
N GLN A 199 9.87 10.61 6.97
CA GLN A 199 10.46 11.50 5.97
C GLN A 199 11.96 11.28 5.80
N GLN A 200 12.72 11.15 6.90
CA GLN A 200 14.16 10.89 6.86
C GLN A 200 14.51 9.49 6.35
N ALA A 201 13.63 8.51 6.60
CA ALA A 201 13.76 7.14 6.13
C ALA A 201 13.36 6.96 4.66
N GLY A 202 12.58 7.89 4.10
CA GLY A 202 11.97 7.75 2.79
C GLY A 202 10.77 6.79 2.78
N VAL A 203 10.15 6.57 3.94
CA VAL A 203 8.90 5.80 4.09
C VAL A 203 7.74 6.66 3.63
N VAL A 204 6.87 6.12 2.78
CA VAL A 204 5.65 6.80 2.34
C VAL A 204 4.60 6.64 3.44
N GLU A 205 4.15 7.74 4.02
CA GLU A 205 3.12 7.69 5.06
C GLU A 205 1.71 7.75 4.44
N ALA A 206 0.85 6.81 4.81
CA ALA A 206 -0.54 6.74 4.41
C ALA A 206 -1.48 7.25 5.51
N SER A 207 -2.59 7.88 5.14
CA SER A 207 -3.54 8.47 6.10
C SER A 207 -4.63 7.54 6.61
N SER A 208 -4.80 6.39 5.96
CA SER A 208 -5.69 5.32 6.39
C SER A 208 -5.15 3.97 5.94
N VAL A 209 -5.70 2.89 6.49
CA VAL A 209 -5.36 1.53 6.05
C VAL A 209 -5.71 1.31 4.57
N ARG A 210 -6.88 1.80 4.11
CA ARG A 210 -7.26 1.68 2.70
C ARG A 210 -6.28 2.42 1.79
N GLU A 211 -5.92 3.63 2.16
CA GLU A 211 -4.93 4.45 1.46
C GLU A 211 -3.56 3.77 1.39
N MET A 212 -3.12 3.12 2.47
CA MET A 212 -1.86 2.36 2.50
C MET A 212 -1.82 1.29 1.42
N PHE A 213 -2.92 0.56 1.22
CA PHE A 213 -3.00 -0.48 0.18
C PHE A 213 -3.20 0.09 -1.23
N ASP A 214 -3.90 1.23 -1.37
CA ASP A 214 -4.00 1.91 -2.66
C ASP A 214 -2.64 2.35 -3.17
N MET A 215 -1.84 2.96 -2.29
CA MET A 215 -0.46 3.34 -2.57
C MET A 215 0.40 2.11 -2.84
N ALA A 216 0.29 1.06 -2.02
CA ALA A 216 1.09 -0.14 -2.16
C ALA A 216 0.81 -0.89 -3.47
N LYS A 217 -0.45 -0.92 -3.93
CA LYS A 217 -0.85 -1.48 -5.22
C LYS A 217 -0.11 -0.80 -6.37
N ALA A 218 -0.16 0.54 -6.46
CA ALA A 218 0.56 1.27 -7.50
C ALA A 218 2.08 1.10 -7.40
N LEU A 219 2.65 1.21 -6.19
CA LEU A 219 4.08 1.01 -5.94
C LEU A 219 4.57 -0.40 -6.32
N ALA A 220 3.70 -1.41 -6.29
CA ALA A 220 4.02 -2.77 -6.67
C ALA A 220 4.00 -3.00 -8.18
N THR A 221 3.18 -2.25 -8.92
CA THR A 221 2.85 -2.57 -10.31
C THR A 221 3.26 -1.51 -11.33
N GLN A 222 3.64 -0.31 -10.90
CA GLN A 222 3.96 0.83 -11.76
C GLN A 222 5.39 1.34 -11.57
N PRO A 223 6.03 1.89 -12.61
CA PRO A 223 7.34 2.54 -12.49
C PRO A 223 7.23 3.87 -11.72
N THR A 224 8.35 4.35 -11.16
CA THR A 224 8.38 5.70 -10.57
C THR A 224 8.43 6.77 -11.67
N PRO A 225 7.66 7.87 -11.56
CA PRO A 225 7.67 8.93 -12.55
C PRO A 225 8.95 9.78 -12.46
N ARG A 226 9.29 10.43 -13.58
CA ARG A 226 10.45 11.35 -13.66
C ARG A 226 10.19 12.69 -12.96
N GLY A 227 8.93 13.10 -12.90
CA GLY A 227 8.47 14.35 -12.29
C GLY A 227 7.04 14.22 -11.78
N ARG A 228 6.36 15.35 -11.64
CA ARG A 228 5.02 15.46 -11.03
C ARG A 228 3.92 15.87 -12.00
N ARG A 229 4.22 15.91 -13.31
CA ARG A 229 3.27 16.35 -14.35
C ARG A 229 2.39 15.18 -14.77
N VAL A 230 1.08 15.35 -14.67
CA VAL A 230 0.08 14.31 -14.90
C VAL A 230 -0.74 14.64 -16.13
N LEU A 231 -0.81 13.70 -17.06
CA LEU A 231 -1.82 13.70 -18.11
C LEU A 231 -3.12 13.17 -17.52
N VAL A 232 -4.20 13.94 -17.63
CA VAL A 232 -5.55 13.47 -17.29
C VAL A 232 -6.33 13.26 -18.58
N VAL A 233 -6.90 12.07 -18.75
CA VAL A 233 -7.79 11.74 -19.89
C VAL A 233 -9.11 11.23 -19.31
N SER A 234 -10.24 11.75 -19.77
CA SER A 234 -11.56 11.42 -19.25
C SER A 234 -12.63 11.46 -20.33
N ASP A 235 -13.62 10.58 -20.27
CA ASP A 235 -14.88 10.64 -21.03
C ASP A 235 -15.96 11.45 -20.30
N SER A 236 -15.62 12.00 -19.13
CA SER A 236 -16.51 12.81 -18.30
C SER A 236 -15.79 14.04 -17.77
N GLY A 237 -16.22 15.23 -18.18
CA GLY A 237 -15.72 16.49 -17.62
C GLY A 237 -15.85 16.57 -16.09
N GLY A 238 -16.94 16.05 -15.51
CA GLY A 238 -17.15 16.06 -14.06
C GLY A 238 -16.16 15.17 -13.28
N MET A 239 -15.80 14.01 -13.81
CA MET A 239 -14.76 13.16 -13.21
C MET A 239 -13.35 13.69 -13.52
N GLY A 240 -13.16 14.32 -14.68
CA GLY A 240 -11.92 15.01 -15.03
C GLY A 240 -11.59 16.13 -14.06
N ILE A 241 -12.58 17.00 -13.73
CA ILE A 241 -12.43 18.07 -12.74
C ILE A 241 -12.06 17.51 -11.36
N GLN A 242 -12.78 16.47 -10.89
CA GLN A 242 -12.45 15.82 -9.62
C GLN A 242 -11.04 15.21 -9.60
N ALA A 243 -10.57 14.69 -10.73
CA ALA A 243 -9.20 14.20 -10.86
C ALA A 243 -8.18 15.33 -10.74
N VAL A 244 -8.42 16.47 -11.39
CA VAL A 244 -7.56 17.66 -11.27
C VAL A 244 -7.50 18.15 -9.84
N ASP A 245 -8.65 18.36 -9.20
CA ASP A 245 -8.75 18.80 -7.80
C ASP A 245 -7.94 17.89 -6.86
N ALA A 246 -8.08 16.57 -7.05
CA ALA A 246 -7.37 15.58 -6.25
C ALA A 246 -5.85 15.57 -6.48
N LEU A 247 -5.41 15.75 -7.72
CA LEU A 247 -3.99 15.81 -8.09
C LEU A 247 -3.32 17.07 -7.54
N GLU A 248 -3.95 18.23 -7.73
CA GLU A 248 -3.42 19.52 -7.29
C GLU A 248 -3.37 19.63 -5.76
N ALA A 249 -4.37 19.10 -5.05
CA ALA A 249 -4.37 19.03 -3.59
C ALA A 249 -3.18 18.25 -3.01
N LEU A 250 -2.56 17.37 -3.80
CA LEU A 250 -1.37 16.59 -3.46
C LEU A 250 -0.06 17.21 -3.97
N GLY A 251 -0.14 18.35 -4.67
CA GLY A 251 0.98 19.05 -5.28
C GLY A 251 1.51 18.41 -6.57
N LEU A 252 0.68 17.59 -7.23
CA LEU A 252 0.94 17.14 -8.61
C LEU A 252 0.47 18.22 -9.59
N GLU A 253 1.11 18.28 -10.76
CA GLU A 253 0.87 19.33 -11.76
C GLU A 253 0.04 18.77 -12.91
N VAL A 254 -0.94 19.52 -13.41
CA VAL A 254 -1.75 19.17 -14.60
C VAL A 254 -1.43 20.21 -15.70
N PRO A 255 -0.27 20.12 -16.37
CA PRO A 255 0.15 21.18 -17.29
C PRO A 255 -0.66 21.16 -18.58
N GLU A 256 -0.79 22.33 -19.20
CA GLU A 256 -1.46 22.50 -20.50
C GLU A 256 -0.82 21.66 -21.61
N VAL A 257 -1.67 21.22 -22.55
CA VAL A 257 -1.22 20.51 -23.76
C VAL A 257 -0.60 21.52 -24.74
N PRO A 258 0.59 21.26 -25.30
CA PRO A 258 1.18 22.14 -26.31
C PRO A 258 0.24 22.36 -27.51
N GLU A 259 0.15 23.61 -27.97
CA GLU A 259 -0.79 24.02 -29.03
C GLU A 259 -0.61 23.21 -30.33
N SER A 260 0.63 22.82 -30.67
CA SER A 260 0.88 21.96 -31.83
C SER A 260 0.15 20.62 -31.72
N ILE A 261 0.27 19.93 -30.58
CA ILE A 261 -0.36 18.63 -30.35
C ILE A 261 -1.87 18.79 -30.16
N ALA A 262 -2.31 19.84 -29.46
CA ALA A 262 -3.73 20.13 -29.30
C ALA A 262 -4.44 20.32 -30.66
N ARG A 263 -3.77 20.95 -31.65
CA ARG A 263 -4.30 21.09 -33.01
C ARG A 263 -4.38 19.76 -33.76
N GLU A 264 -3.43 18.86 -33.56
CA GLU A 264 -3.47 17.50 -34.13
C GLU A 264 -4.62 16.70 -33.51
N LEU A 265 -4.75 16.72 -32.18
CA LEU A 265 -5.83 16.04 -31.47
C LEU A 265 -7.22 16.54 -31.90
N LYS A 266 -7.41 17.85 -32.13
CA LYS A 266 -8.68 18.40 -32.64
C LYS A 266 -9.09 17.89 -34.02
N ARG A 267 -8.16 17.37 -34.84
CA ARG A 267 -8.47 16.81 -36.16
C ARG A 267 -8.91 15.36 -36.07
N GLU A 268 -8.41 14.63 -35.08
CA GLU A 268 -8.63 13.19 -34.89
C GLU A 268 -9.76 12.88 -33.89
N LEU A 269 -10.07 13.82 -32.99
CA LEU A 269 -11.11 13.67 -31.98
C LEU A 269 -12.43 14.34 -32.41
N LEU A 270 -13.47 14.06 -31.64
CA LEU A 270 -14.79 14.67 -31.83
C LEU A 270 -14.71 16.21 -31.76
N PRO A 271 -15.50 16.95 -32.59
CA PRO A 271 -15.43 18.41 -32.64
C PRO A 271 -15.66 19.13 -31.31
N PHE A 272 -16.35 18.48 -30.37
CA PHE A 272 -16.69 19.00 -29.05
C PHE A 272 -15.82 18.41 -27.91
N ALA A 273 -14.79 17.64 -28.23
CA ALA A 273 -13.80 17.19 -27.27
C ALA A 273 -12.93 18.36 -26.78
N ALA A 274 -12.60 18.37 -25.48
CA ALA A 274 -11.65 19.33 -24.92
C ALA A 274 -10.24 18.71 -24.99
N VAL A 275 -9.31 19.40 -25.64
CA VAL A 275 -7.93 18.93 -25.85
C VAL A 275 -6.89 19.67 -25.00
N SER A 276 -7.34 20.53 -24.07
CA SER A 276 -6.54 21.00 -22.93
C SER A 276 -6.38 19.88 -21.91
N ASN A 277 -5.50 20.01 -20.91
CA ASN A 277 -5.39 19.03 -19.83
C ASN A 277 -6.27 19.51 -18.65
N PRO A 278 -7.31 18.76 -18.22
CA PRO A 278 -7.65 17.38 -18.57
C PRO A 278 -8.29 17.25 -19.96
N ILE A 279 -7.92 16.20 -20.69
CA ILE A 279 -8.50 15.90 -21.99
C ILE A 279 -9.85 15.24 -21.79
N ASP A 280 -10.90 15.90 -22.26
CA ASP A 280 -12.28 15.39 -22.24
C ASP A 280 -12.61 14.80 -23.63
N VAL A 281 -12.53 13.48 -23.74
CA VAL A 281 -12.93 12.71 -24.94
C VAL A 281 -14.44 12.50 -25.04
N THR A 282 -15.20 13.03 -24.08
CA THR A 282 -16.67 13.15 -24.06
C THR A 282 -17.42 11.84 -23.81
N GLY A 283 -18.71 11.96 -23.46
CA GLY A 283 -19.61 10.81 -23.29
C GLY A 283 -19.99 10.07 -24.58
N SER A 284 -19.45 10.50 -25.73
CA SER A 284 -19.56 9.81 -27.03
C SER A 284 -18.22 9.20 -27.46
N ALA A 285 -17.27 9.07 -26.52
CA ALA A 285 -15.96 8.47 -26.79
C ALA A 285 -16.06 7.03 -27.30
N THR A 286 -15.04 6.63 -28.06
CA THR A 286 -14.78 5.25 -28.45
C THR A 286 -13.42 4.82 -27.90
N ASP A 287 -13.14 3.53 -27.92
CA ASP A 287 -11.83 3.00 -27.53
C ASP A 287 -10.68 3.69 -28.30
N GLU A 288 -10.89 3.98 -29.59
CA GLU A 288 -9.92 4.65 -30.46
C GLU A 288 -9.62 6.09 -30.02
N HIS A 289 -10.59 6.84 -29.50
CA HIS A 289 -10.36 8.21 -29.01
C HIS A 289 -9.35 8.21 -27.84
N TYR A 290 -9.45 7.25 -26.91
CA TYR A 290 -8.44 7.09 -25.86
C TYR A 290 -7.08 6.73 -26.45
N LYS A 291 -7.04 5.77 -27.38
CA LYS A 291 -5.79 5.36 -28.03
C LYS A 291 -5.06 6.55 -28.68
N ILE A 292 -5.79 7.38 -29.44
CA ILE A 292 -5.25 8.57 -30.11
C ILE A 292 -4.57 9.50 -29.08
N VAL A 293 -5.26 9.80 -27.99
CA VAL A 293 -4.74 10.70 -26.94
C VAL A 293 -3.50 10.11 -26.25
N LEU A 294 -3.56 8.84 -25.86
CA LEU A 294 -2.47 8.16 -25.15
C LEU A 294 -1.22 8.06 -26.05
N ASP A 295 -1.39 7.70 -27.31
CA ASP A 295 -0.29 7.55 -28.26
C ASP A 295 0.35 8.89 -28.66
N ALA A 296 -0.42 9.98 -28.67
CA ALA A 296 0.09 11.31 -28.96
C ALA A 296 0.88 11.91 -27.78
N LEU A 297 0.45 11.68 -26.53
CA LEU A 297 0.95 12.43 -25.38
C LEU A 297 1.90 11.65 -24.47
N LEU A 298 1.70 10.34 -24.29
CA LEU A 298 2.57 9.53 -23.44
C LEU A 298 4.01 9.36 -23.95
N PRO A 299 4.33 9.41 -25.26
CA PRO A 299 5.74 9.41 -25.70
C PRO A 299 6.48 10.73 -25.40
N THR A 300 5.76 11.83 -25.17
CA THR A 300 6.37 13.17 -25.06
C THR A 300 7.09 13.38 -23.72
N ALA A 301 7.89 14.44 -23.60
CA ALA A 301 8.49 14.82 -22.32
C ALA A 301 7.59 15.75 -21.46
N PHE A 302 6.36 16.06 -21.91
CA PHE A 302 5.47 17.03 -21.23
C PHE A 302 4.79 16.46 -19.99
N PHE A 303 4.50 15.16 -20.00
CA PHE A 303 3.87 14.45 -18.89
C PHE A 303 4.81 13.39 -18.33
N ASP A 304 4.77 13.17 -17.02
CA ASP A 304 5.58 12.17 -16.33
C ASP A 304 4.77 10.93 -15.95
N MET A 305 3.44 11.04 -15.89
CA MET A 305 2.49 9.98 -15.53
C MET A 305 1.10 10.27 -16.12
N ALA A 306 0.18 9.31 -16.01
CA ALA A 306 -1.19 9.47 -16.47
C ALA A 306 -2.25 8.98 -15.47
N LEU A 307 -3.33 9.73 -15.37
CA LEU A 307 -4.58 9.35 -14.71
C LEU A 307 -5.66 9.27 -15.79
N ILE A 308 -6.17 8.06 -16.01
CA ILE A 308 -7.15 7.80 -17.08
C ILE A 308 -8.49 7.48 -16.42
N VAL A 309 -9.50 8.31 -16.64
CA VAL A 309 -10.87 8.05 -16.23
C VAL A 309 -11.58 7.35 -17.38
N THR A 310 -12.22 6.22 -17.07
CA THR A 310 -12.98 5.41 -18.03
C THR A 310 -14.35 5.10 -17.43
N LEU A 311 -15.41 5.77 -17.85
CA LEU A 311 -16.78 5.42 -17.47
C LEU A 311 -17.36 4.45 -18.50
N MET A 312 -17.15 3.15 -18.27
CA MET A 312 -17.53 2.05 -19.19
C MET A 312 -19.05 1.94 -19.49
N GLN A 313 -19.87 2.87 -18.99
CA GLN A 313 -21.27 3.06 -19.36
C GLN A 313 -21.44 3.74 -20.72
N VAL A 314 -20.41 4.43 -21.22
CA VAL A 314 -20.43 5.08 -22.54
C VAL A 314 -20.52 4.01 -23.64
N PRO A 315 -21.53 4.05 -24.55
CA PRO A 315 -21.77 2.97 -25.52
C PRO A 315 -20.62 2.69 -26.49
N GLY A 316 -19.78 3.69 -26.79
CA GLY A 316 -18.62 3.53 -27.66
C GLY A 316 -17.43 2.86 -26.98
N LEU A 317 -17.45 2.69 -25.65
CA LEU A 317 -16.39 2.03 -24.90
C LEU A 317 -16.65 0.53 -24.80
N THR A 318 -15.65 -0.25 -25.17
CA THR A 318 -15.70 -1.72 -25.14
C THR A 318 -14.53 -2.27 -24.35
N LYS A 319 -14.52 -3.60 -24.16
CA LYS A 319 -13.38 -4.30 -23.55
C LYS A 319 -12.04 -4.05 -24.26
N ASN A 320 -12.04 -3.64 -25.53
CA ASN A 320 -10.80 -3.39 -26.26
C ASN A 320 -10.05 -2.16 -25.75
N LEU A 321 -10.71 -1.21 -25.05
CA LEU A 321 -10.03 -0.11 -24.39
C LEU A 321 -8.94 -0.59 -23.43
N ALA A 322 -9.15 -1.72 -22.74
CA ALA A 322 -8.17 -2.28 -21.81
C ALA A 322 -6.84 -2.52 -22.53
N LYS A 323 -6.87 -3.07 -23.75
CA LYS A 323 -5.68 -3.33 -24.56
C LYS A 323 -4.91 -2.06 -24.87
N TYR A 324 -5.59 -0.98 -25.25
CA TYR A 324 -4.92 0.30 -25.55
C TYR A 324 -4.27 0.92 -24.31
N VAL A 325 -4.92 0.80 -23.15
CA VAL A 325 -4.35 1.23 -21.86
C VAL A 325 -3.17 0.34 -21.45
N ILE A 326 -3.26 -0.98 -21.66
CA ILE A 326 -2.17 -1.94 -21.42
C ILE A 326 -0.97 -1.66 -22.32
N ASP A 327 -1.19 -1.48 -23.62
CA ASP A 327 -0.15 -1.22 -24.62
C ASP A 327 0.58 0.09 -24.33
N SER A 328 -0.08 1.05 -23.68
CA SER A 328 0.52 2.33 -23.27
C SER A 328 1.66 2.17 -22.25
N LYS A 329 1.78 1.02 -21.58
CA LYS A 329 2.92 0.70 -20.71
C LYS A 329 4.26 0.76 -21.46
N ARG A 330 4.27 0.58 -22.79
CA ARG A 330 5.48 0.67 -23.62
C ARG A 330 6.19 2.02 -23.52
N TYR A 331 5.47 3.07 -23.11
CA TYR A 331 6.01 4.41 -22.91
C TYR A 331 6.76 4.58 -21.58
N GLY A 332 6.74 3.57 -20.69
CA GLY A 332 7.53 3.56 -19.46
C GLY A 332 7.10 4.59 -18.41
N LYS A 333 5.88 5.12 -18.53
CA LYS A 333 5.29 6.06 -17.57
C LYS A 333 4.25 5.35 -16.69
N PRO A 334 4.14 5.71 -15.41
CA PRO A 334 3.10 5.16 -14.56
C PRO A 334 1.71 5.61 -15.00
N ILE A 335 0.77 4.68 -14.94
CA ILE A 335 -0.64 4.84 -15.28
C ILE A 335 -1.48 4.42 -14.07
N ALA A 336 -2.48 5.23 -13.72
CA ALA A 336 -3.56 4.85 -12.82
C ALA A 336 -4.89 5.05 -13.53
N VAL A 337 -5.81 4.09 -13.38
CA VAL A 337 -7.13 4.15 -14.00
C VAL A 337 -8.18 4.41 -12.94
N VAL A 338 -9.15 5.28 -13.26
CA VAL A 338 -10.37 5.49 -12.49
C VAL A 338 -11.52 4.87 -13.27
N ASN A 339 -12.19 3.90 -12.68
CA ASN A 339 -13.42 3.33 -13.22
C ASN A 339 -14.47 3.27 -12.12
N PHE A 340 -15.73 3.55 -12.44
CA PHE A 340 -16.81 3.61 -11.46
C PHE A 340 -17.98 2.76 -11.92
N GLY A 341 -18.40 1.80 -11.11
CA GLY A 341 -19.56 0.98 -11.40
C GLY A 341 -19.47 -0.40 -10.79
N GLY A 342 -20.36 -1.29 -11.23
CA GLY A 342 -20.40 -2.68 -10.80
C GLY A 342 -21.04 -3.63 -11.80
N SER A 343 -21.23 -3.19 -13.05
CA SER A 343 -21.69 -4.08 -14.12
C SER A 343 -20.63 -5.12 -14.45
N GLU A 344 -21.03 -6.22 -15.08
CA GLU A 344 -20.10 -7.28 -15.49
C GLU A 344 -19.01 -6.76 -16.44
N LEU A 345 -19.35 -5.85 -17.35
CA LEU A 345 -18.38 -5.20 -18.24
C LEU A 345 -17.33 -4.40 -17.46
N VAL A 346 -17.76 -3.61 -16.47
CA VAL A 346 -16.87 -2.83 -15.60
C VAL A 346 -15.91 -3.76 -14.86
N GLN A 347 -16.44 -4.82 -14.23
CA GLN A 347 -15.62 -5.77 -13.47
C GLN A 347 -14.58 -6.47 -14.35
N ARG A 348 -14.98 -6.98 -15.53
CA ARG A 348 -14.04 -7.63 -16.46
C ARG A 348 -12.97 -6.68 -16.98
N PHE A 349 -13.32 -5.42 -17.24
CA PHE A 349 -12.37 -4.40 -17.64
C PHE A 349 -11.36 -4.08 -16.52
N GLU A 350 -11.83 -3.94 -15.28
CA GLU A 350 -10.97 -3.76 -14.11
C GLU A 350 -10.00 -4.94 -13.92
N GLU A 351 -10.52 -6.17 -14.00
CA GLU A 351 -9.73 -7.40 -13.89
C GLU A 351 -8.64 -7.50 -14.98
N GLU A 352 -8.99 -7.23 -16.25
CA GLU A 352 -8.04 -7.27 -17.36
C GLU A 352 -6.87 -6.28 -17.18
N LEU A 353 -7.17 -5.06 -16.70
CA LEU A 353 -6.15 -4.07 -16.38
C LEU A 353 -5.27 -4.48 -15.19
N GLU A 354 -5.89 -4.95 -14.11
CA GLU A 354 -5.18 -5.34 -12.89
C GLU A 354 -4.27 -6.57 -13.09
N ASP A 355 -4.74 -7.56 -13.86
CA ASP A 355 -3.95 -8.74 -14.24
C ASP A 355 -2.71 -8.36 -15.06
N GLN A 356 -2.78 -7.25 -15.80
CA GLN A 356 -1.64 -6.67 -16.53
C GLN A 356 -0.87 -5.62 -15.72
N GLY A 357 -1.15 -5.49 -14.42
CA GLY A 357 -0.44 -4.62 -13.50
C GLY A 357 -0.81 -3.13 -13.61
N ILE A 358 -1.92 -2.78 -14.25
CA ILE A 358 -2.43 -1.40 -14.26
C ILE A 358 -3.39 -1.23 -13.09
N PRO A 359 -3.06 -0.37 -12.10
CA PRO A 359 -3.89 -0.23 -10.93
C PRO A 359 -5.17 0.57 -11.25
N VAL A 360 -6.32 -0.05 -11.00
CA VAL A 360 -7.63 0.61 -11.10
C VAL A 360 -8.14 1.03 -9.73
N TYR A 361 -8.79 2.19 -9.67
CA TYR A 361 -9.35 2.78 -8.46
C TYR A 361 -10.79 3.25 -8.71
N PRO A 362 -11.66 3.18 -7.70
CA PRO A 362 -13.05 3.56 -7.88
C PRO A 362 -13.29 5.07 -7.88
N THR A 363 -12.30 5.89 -7.50
CA THR A 363 -12.47 7.33 -7.37
C THR A 363 -11.19 8.08 -7.74
N PRO A 364 -11.30 9.32 -8.26
CA PRO A 364 -10.14 10.11 -8.63
C PRO A 364 -9.18 10.41 -7.46
N ASP A 365 -9.70 10.66 -6.25
CA ASP A 365 -8.87 10.93 -5.06
C ASP A 365 -7.96 9.75 -4.69
N ARG A 366 -8.44 8.52 -4.87
CA ARG A 366 -7.66 7.31 -4.60
C ARG A 366 -6.58 7.09 -5.66
N ALA A 367 -6.92 7.29 -6.94
CA ALA A 367 -5.94 7.22 -8.03
C ALA A 367 -4.86 8.30 -7.91
N ALA A 368 -5.25 9.53 -7.57
CA ALA A 368 -4.33 10.64 -7.35
C ALA A 368 -3.35 10.36 -6.20
N LYS A 369 -3.83 9.82 -5.08
CA LYS A 369 -2.97 9.39 -3.95
C LYS A 369 -1.98 8.28 -4.34
N ALA A 370 -2.41 7.35 -5.20
CA ALA A 370 -1.54 6.30 -5.70
C ALA A 370 -0.41 6.84 -6.59
N LEU A 371 -0.74 7.75 -7.52
CA LEU A 371 0.25 8.47 -8.34
C LEU A 371 1.19 9.33 -7.48
N TRP A 372 0.66 10.01 -6.47
CA TRP A 372 1.45 10.78 -5.52
C TRP A 372 2.45 9.89 -4.76
N ALA A 373 2.06 8.69 -4.35
CA ALA A 373 2.97 7.76 -3.68
C ALA A 373 4.11 7.31 -4.61
N LEU A 374 3.82 7.03 -5.89
CA LEU A 374 4.85 6.76 -6.90
C LEU A 374 5.80 7.94 -7.06
N TYR A 375 5.28 9.16 -7.15
CA TYR A 375 6.08 10.39 -7.22
C TYR A 375 6.98 10.55 -5.99
N LYS A 376 6.42 10.45 -4.78
CA LYS A 376 7.15 10.57 -3.52
C LYS A 376 8.26 9.54 -3.41
N TYR A 377 7.97 8.29 -3.75
CA TYR A 377 8.97 7.25 -3.76
C TYR A 377 10.07 7.51 -4.81
N GLY A 378 9.69 8.02 -5.99
CA GLY A 378 10.62 8.48 -7.01
C GLY A 378 11.55 9.62 -6.52
N GLU A 379 11.03 10.59 -5.76
CA GLU A 379 11.85 11.64 -5.14
C GLU A 379 12.87 11.05 -4.17
N VAL A 380 12.45 10.10 -3.34
CA VAL A 380 13.32 9.42 -2.39
C VAL A 380 14.45 8.68 -3.12
N LYS A 381 14.12 7.92 -4.17
CA LYS A 381 15.12 7.19 -4.97
C LYS A 381 16.13 8.08 -5.71
N ARG A 382 15.80 9.36 -5.95
CA ARG A 382 16.72 10.32 -6.59
C ARG A 382 17.64 11.01 -5.58
N ARG A 383 17.26 11.02 -4.30
CA ARG A 383 18.02 11.68 -3.21
C ARG A 383 19.03 10.75 -2.53
N LEU A 384 18.78 9.45 -2.56
CA LEU A 384 19.64 8.38 -2.04
C LEU A 384 20.48 7.82 -3.18
#